data_AF-A0A2E5HPC7-F1
#
_entry.id   AF-A0A2E5HPC7-F1
#
_cell.length_a   1.000
_cell.length_b   1.000
_cell.length_c   1.000
_cell.angle_alpha   90.00
_cell.angle_beta   90.00
_cell.angle_gamma   90.00
#
_symmetry.space_group_name_H-M   'P 1'
#
loop_
_entity.id
_entity.type
_entity.pdbx_description
1 polymer ?
#
loop_
_entity_poly.entity_id
_entity_poly.type
_entity_poly.pdbx_seq_one_letter_code
_entity_poly.pdbx_strand_id
1 'polypeptide(L)'
;MIRWLSLIALSLLITTTPLQQGCEDDPLYPADGGLVDDDASEGGSDASSDVAPTDTASGGGDTAETDTAAPPEDTAQPDTTPPEDTSTSDVAPEDTSTPEDTSEDTAPEDTSEPDTTPEDTSAPEDTTPEDTSEPEDTAPPEDTSEPEDTSPPMDTSEPDAPQQSCPFGETDCNGACVNVLSDGDHCGGCDQACSGGEACSFGSCTADCPQGTTACDGSCVSTLLDVNNCGLCGVECAEGQDCTLGLCGCFGGNVGETRCDGQCTNTDNDPANCGACGDACEEGRVCTRGECRSDCRFLEENCDGACVGLAIDVNNCGECGNACPSGALCVFGSCECLPGLTLCDGECVDTNSNLRNCGACGLTCAGQCESGQCSDCWPGAEQCGPECVYTGLNTDHCGACGNACAADQSCFFGSCAGP
;
A
#
# COMPACT_ATOMS: atom_id res chain seq x y z
N MET A 1 -83.79 -16.85 -12.85
CA MET A 1 -84.38 -15.50 -13.01
C MET A 1 -83.27 -14.48 -12.88
N ILE A 2 -83.29 -13.47 -13.74
CA ILE A 2 -82.23 -12.49 -14.07
C ILE A 2 -82.12 -11.37 -13.00
N ARG A 3 -80.90 -10.81 -12.81
CA ARG A 3 -80.50 -9.38 -12.58
C ARG A 3 -79.43 -9.26 -11.46
N TRP A 4 -78.14 -9.01 -11.72
CA TRP A 4 -77.37 -7.81 -12.17
C TRP A 4 -77.11 -6.68 -11.11
N LEU A 5 -75.80 -6.33 -10.96
CA LEU A 5 -75.14 -5.05 -10.56
C LEU A 5 -75.04 -4.71 -9.04
N SER A 6 -73.93 -4.24 -8.43
CA SER A 6 -72.66 -3.61 -8.88
C SER A 6 -71.57 -3.59 -7.78
N LEU A 7 -70.29 -3.72 -8.20
CA LEU A 7 -69.01 -3.01 -7.88
C LEU A 7 -68.77 -2.50 -6.43
N ILE A 8 -67.57 -2.69 -5.83
CA ILE A 8 -66.36 -1.85 -6.02
C ILE A 8 -65.08 -2.60 -5.60
N ALA A 9 -64.01 -2.31 -6.34
CA ALA A 9 -62.65 -2.84 -6.27
C ALA A 9 -61.88 -2.54 -4.97
N LEU A 10 -61.00 -3.45 -4.55
CA LEU A 10 -59.92 -3.17 -3.60
C LEU A 10 -58.59 -3.64 -4.21
N SER A 11 -57.78 -2.65 -4.58
CA SER A 11 -56.48 -2.78 -5.22
C SER A 11 -55.41 -3.27 -4.24
N LEU A 12 -54.63 -4.26 -4.66
CA LEU A 12 -53.34 -4.63 -4.05
C LEU A 12 -52.32 -3.51 -4.29
N LEU A 13 -51.68 -3.04 -3.22
CA LEU A 13 -50.37 -2.38 -3.26
C LEU A 13 -49.53 -2.91 -2.09
N ILE A 14 -48.61 -3.84 -2.39
CA ILE A 14 -47.51 -4.23 -1.52
C ILE A 14 -46.35 -3.30 -1.88
N THR A 15 -46.05 -2.34 -1.02
CA THR A 15 -44.85 -1.50 -1.14
C THR A 15 -43.72 -2.13 -0.31
N THR A 16 -42.61 -2.41 -0.98
CA THR A 16 -41.33 -2.86 -0.44
C THR A 16 -40.69 -1.76 0.42
N THR A 17 -40.39 -2.05 1.68
CA THR A 17 -39.54 -1.23 2.55
C THR A 17 -38.07 -1.61 2.35
N PRO A 18 -37.16 -0.69 1.98
CA PRO A 18 -35.73 -0.92 2.12
C PRO A 18 -35.26 -0.58 3.54
N LEU A 19 -34.44 -1.47 4.11
CA LEU A 19 -33.64 -1.21 5.32
C LEU A 19 -32.49 -0.26 4.94
N GLN A 20 -32.57 0.99 5.40
CA GLN A 20 -31.40 1.84 5.59
C GLN A 20 -31.11 1.90 7.09
N GLN A 21 -30.01 1.28 7.51
CA GLN A 21 -29.38 1.56 8.81
C GLN A 21 -28.42 2.74 8.58
N GLY A 22 -28.80 3.93 9.06
CA GLY A 22 -27.91 5.07 9.18
C GLY A 22 -27.02 4.90 10.41
N CYS A 23 -25.73 5.19 10.27
CA CYS A 23 -24.88 5.57 11.39
C CYS A 23 -25.19 7.06 11.66
N GLU A 24 -25.77 7.36 12.82
CA GLU A 24 -26.00 8.75 13.26
C GLU A 24 -24.90 9.12 14.26
N ASP A 25 -24.24 10.24 13.98
CA ASP A 25 -23.27 10.93 14.82
C ASP A 25 -23.91 11.43 16.12
N ASP A 26 -23.24 11.20 17.25
CA ASP A 26 -23.65 11.65 18.57
C ASP A 26 -22.79 12.87 19.00
N PRO A 27 -23.35 14.07 19.21
CA PRO A 27 -22.63 15.22 19.73
C PRO A 27 -22.83 15.34 21.26
N LEU A 28 -21.78 15.08 22.03
CA LEU A 28 -21.77 15.32 23.47
C LEU A 28 -21.39 16.77 23.80
N TYR A 29 -22.38 17.55 24.25
CA TYR A 29 -22.20 18.62 25.24
C TYR A 29 -23.39 18.57 26.20
N PRO A 30 -23.16 18.71 27.53
CA PRO A 30 -24.17 19.28 28.40
C PRO A 30 -23.72 20.65 28.91
N ALA A 31 -24.63 21.62 28.79
CA ALA A 31 -24.57 22.91 29.46
C ALA A 31 -25.57 22.95 30.64
N ASP A 32 -25.22 23.81 31.60
CA ASP A 32 -26.01 24.49 32.64
C ASP A 32 -25.49 24.21 34.06
N GLY A 33 -25.12 25.20 34.89
CA GLY A 33 -25.15 26.67 34.78
C GLY A 33 -24.73 27.28 36.13
N GLY A 34 -24.48 28.60 36.19
CA GLY A 34 -24.32 29.30 37.48
C GLY A 34 -23.54 30.61 37.44
N LEU A 35 -24.30 31.72 37.45
CA LEU A 35 -23.93 33.14 37.51
C LEU A 35 -23.02 33.54 38.70
N VAL A 36 -22.14 34.52 38.49
CA VAL A 36 -22.08 35.78 39.26
C VAL A 36 -21.41 36.88 38.42
N ASP A 37 -22.04 38.05 38.42
CA ASP A 37 -21.62 39.31 37.82
C ASP A 37 -20.37 39.91 38.49
N ASP A 38 -19.55 40.64 37.71
CA ASP A 38 -19.05 41.95 38.11
C ASP A 38 -18.56 42.76 36.90
N ASP A 39 -19.09 43.98 36.83
CA ASP A 39 -18.92 45.01 35.81
C ASP A 39 -17.75 45.94 36.21
N ALA A 40 -16.86 46.27 35.28
CA ALA A 40 -16.11 47.54 35.31
C ALA A 40 -15.51 47.85 33.93
N SER A 41 -16.23 48.69 33.21
CA SER A 41 -15.78 49.45 32.03
C SER A 41 -14.80 50.58 32.38
N GLU A 42 -13.97 50.97 31.40
CA GLU A 42 -13.69 52.33 30.90
C GLU A 42 -12.22 52.48 30.44
N GLY A 43 -11.97 52.55 29.13
CA GLY A 43 -11.59 53.80 28.42
C GLY A 43 -10.08 53.78 28.12
N GLY A 44 -9.52 54.20 26.98
CA GLY A 44 -9.91 55.03 25.87
C GLY A 44 -8.65 55.73 25.35
N SER A 45 -8.64 56.10 24.06
CA SER A 45 -7.77 57.07 23.35
C SER A 45 -6.31 56.74 22.97
N ASP A 46 -6.12 56.60 21.65
CA ASP A 46 -5.27 57.40 20.75
C ASP A 46 -3.81 57.71 21.08
N ALA A 47 -2.89 57.29 20.18
CA ALA A 47 -1.96 58.20 19.49
C ALA A 47 -1.24 57.53 18.32
N SER A 48 -1.43 58.12 17.14
CA SER A 48 -0.58 58.01 15.94
C SER A 48 0.64 58.92 16.08
N SER A 49 1.80 58.56 15.52
CA SER A 49 2.68 59.41 14.67
C SER A 49 4.11 58.85 14.55
N ASP A 50 4.58 58.88 13.31
CA ASP A 50 5.90 58.55 12.77
C ASP A 50 7.12 59.27 13.40
N VAL A 51 8.32 58.70 13.21
CA VAL A 51 9.48 59.25 12.47
C VAL A 51 10.78 58.52 12.89
N ALA A 52 11.52 58.03 11.89
CA ALA A 52 12.80 57.33 11.98
C ALA A 52 14.03 58.30 12.08
N PRO A 53 15.26 57.88 11.74
CA PRO A 53 16.31 57.34 12.60
C PRO A 53 17.55 58.27 12.66
N THR A 54 18.62 57.91 13.40
CA THR A 54 20.04 57.92 12.96
C THR A 54 21.07 57.87 14.11
N ASP A 55 22.04 56.97 13.89
CA ASP A 55 23.49 57.10 14.05
C ASP A 55 24.26 57.01 15.39
N THR A 56 25.32 56.20 15.24
CA THR A 56 26.71 56.31 15.73
C THR A 56 27.16 55.64 17.04
N ALA A 57 27.79 54.49 16.84
CA ALA A 57 29.23 54.24 16.97
C ALA A 57 29.86 53.73 18.29
N SER A 58 30.44 52.53 18.14
CA SER A 58 31.86 52.14 18.37
C SER A 58 32.45 52.01 19.78
N GLY A 59 33.19 50.90 19.91
CA GLY A 59 34.27 50.65 20.89
C GLY A 59 33.87 49.56 21.89
N GLY A 60 34.39 48.33 21.88
CA GLY A 60 35.77 47.90 21.61
C GLY A 60 36.50 47.77 22.95
N GLY A 61 36.93 46.56 23.32
CA GLY A 61 37.84 46.35 24.45
C GLY A 61 37.73 44.99 25.13
N ASP A 62 38.61 44.08 24.71
CA ASP A 62 39.04 42.87 25.42
C ASP A 62 39.31 43.09 26.92
N THR A 63 39.07 42.06 27.73
CA THR A 63 40.12 41.47 28.59
C THR A 63 39.70 40.09 29.11
N ALA A 64 40.72 39.23 29.21
CA ALA A 64 40.67 37.81 29.48
C ALA A 64 40.61 37.45 30.98
N GLU A 65 40.54 36.12 31.21
CA GLU A 65 40.89 35.39 32.45
C GLU A 65 39.86 35.52 33.60
N THR A 66 39.45 34.48 34.33
CA THR A 66 39.94 33.12 34.62
C THR A 66 38.78 32.20 35.06
N ASP A 67 39.11 30.92 35.16
CA ASP A 67 38.68 29.94 36.18
C ASP A 67 37.74 28.79 35.79
N THR A 68 38.42 27.66 35.67
CA THR A 68 38.00 26.27 35.76
C THR A 68 37.26 25.98 37.07
N ALA A 69 36.08 25.38 37.00
CA ALA A 69 35.55 24.53 38.06
C ALA A 69 34.56 23.51 37.48
N ALA A 70 34.99 22.24 37.44
CA ALA A 70 34.11 21.09 37.34
C ALA A 70 33.68 20.62 38.76
N PRO A 71 32.82 19.60 38.87
CA PRO A 71 31.43 19.66 39.36
C PRO A 71 31.30 19.34 40.86
N PRO A 72 30.11 19.46 41.47
CA PRO A 72 29.82 18.79 42.73
C PRO A 72 29.19 17.40 42.52
N GLU A 73 29.71 16.44 43.27
CA GLU A 73 29.17 15.10 43.49
C GLU A 73 27.95 15.11 44.43
N ASP A 74 26.99 14.25 44.09
CA ASP A 74 26.24 13.30 44.92
C ASP A 74 25.69 13.71 46.32
N THR A 75 24.36 13.77 46.40
CA THR A 75 23.60 13.38 47.60
C THR A 75 22.31 12.63 47.20
N ALA A 76 22.39 11.30 47.24
CA ALA A 76 21.45 10.32 47.82
C ALA A 76 19.93 10.64 47.94
N GLN A 77 19.13 9.91 47.12
CA GLN A 77 17.91 9.11 47.40
C GLN A 77 16.62 9.75 48.01
N PRO A 78 15.40 9.20 47.76
CA PRO A 78 15.12 7.77 47.55
C PRO A 78 14.18 7.37 46.39
N ASP A 79 14.38 6.10 46.03
CA ASP A 79 13.53 5.22 45.22
C ASP A 79 12.09 5.12 45.71
N THR A 80 11.16 5.04 44.75
CA THR A 80 9.82 4.47 44.97
C THR A 80 9.54 3.44 43.88
N THR A 81 9.84 2.18 44.18
CA THR A 81 9.32 1.00 43.48
C THR A 81 7.86 0.74 43.89
N PRO A 82 6.96 0.33 42.98
CA PRO A 82 5.64 -0.19 43.35
C PRO A 82 5.74 -1.61 43.94
N PRO A 83 4.81 -2.03 44.82
CA PRO A 83 4.94 -3.28 45.55
C PRO A 83 4.56 -4.51 44.73
N GLU A 84 5.34 -5.58 44.94
CA GLU A 84 5.01 -6.96 44.62
C GLU A 84 3.98 -7.50 45.62
N ASP A 85 2.85 -8.02 45.14
CA ASP A 85 1.93 -8.80 45.97
C ASP A 85 2.33 -10.29 45.94
N THR A 86 2.96 -10.70 47.03
CA THR A 86 3.14 -12.11 47.40
C THR A 86 1.85 -12.67 48.00
N SER A 87 1.30 -13.73 47.42
CA SER A 87 0.43 -14.65 48.17
C SER A 87 0.71 -16.10 47.78
N THR A 88 1.19 -16.86 48.78
CA THR A 88 1.42 -18.30 48.73
C THR A 88 0.20 -19.09 49.23
N SER A 89 -0.08 -20.17 48.51
CA SER A 89 -0.78 -21.44 48.81
C SER A 89 -1.42 -21.67 50.18
N ASP A 90 -2.68 -22.13 50.19
CA ASP A 90 -3.03 -23.55 50.42
C ASP A 90 -4.56 -23.75 50.67
N VAL A 91 -5.01 -25.00 50.40
CA VAL A 91 -6.22 -25.70 50.88
C VAL A 91 -7.41 -25.81 49.91
N ALA A 92 -7.61 -27.06 49.44
CA ALA A 92 -8.77 -27.61 48.74
C ALA A 92 -9.99 -27.81 49.66
N PRO A 93 -11.18 -28.12 49.08
CA PRO A 93 -12.10 -29.01 49.77
C PRO A 93 -12.52 -30.22 48.91
N GLU A 94 -12.36 -31.41 49.49
CA GLU A 94 -13.14 -32.61 49.20
C GLU A 94 -14.54 -32.46 49.85
N ASP A 95 -15.62 -32.89 49.19
CA ASP A 95 -16.23 -34.22 49.41
C ASP A 95 -17.67 -34.37 48.84
N THR A 96 -17.84 -35.47 48.09
CA THR A 96 -18.99 -36.41 48.05
C THR A 96 -20.39 -36.00 47.57
N SER A 97 -20.84 -36.62 46.46
CA SER A 97 -21.80 -37.76 46.50
C SER A 97 -22.11 -38.33 45.10
N THR A 98 -21.79 -39.61 44.91
CA THR A 98 -22.26 -40.57 43.88
C THR A 98 -23.72 -40.99 44.14
N PRO A 99 -24.48 -41.63 43.22
CA PRO A 99 -24.32 -43.04 42.75
C PRO A 99 -24.64 -43.20 41.23
N GLU A 100 -24.54 -44.32 40.50
CA GLU A 100 -24.16 -45.72 40.67
C GLU A 100 -23.92 -46.27 39.24
N ASP A 101 -22.97 -47.19 39.11
CA ASP A 101 -22.72 -48.00 37.92
C ASP A 101 -23.70 -49.19 37.86
N THR A 102 -24.32 -49.44 36.70
CA THR A 102 -24.72 -50.80 36.31
C THR A 102 -24.48 -51.00 34.82
N SER A 103 -23.51 -51.87 34.54
CA SER A 103 -23.23 -52.54 33.28
C SER A 103 -24.45 -53.25 32.69
N GLU A 104 -24.60 -53.22 31.37
CA GLU A 104 -24.97 -54.43 30.63
C GLU A 104 -24.50 -54.39 29.17
N ASP A 105 -23.81 -55.47 28.84
CA ASP A 105 -23.16 -55.87 27.61
C ASP A 105 -24.24 -56.49 26.68
N THR A 106 -24.29 -56.13 25.40
CA THR A 106 -24.88 -57.00 24.35
C THR A 106 -24.61 -56.48 22.94
N ALA A 107 -23.87 -57.28 22.17
CA ALA A 107 -23.84 -57.27 20.70
C ALA A 107 -25.20 -57.74 20.12
N PRO A 108 -25.44 -57.50 18.81
CA PRO A 108 -25.69 -58.64 17.91
C PRO A 108 -25.02 -58.43 16.53
N GLU A 109 -24.27 -59.41 16.00
CA GLU A 109 -24.69 -60.56 15.17
C GLU A 109 -25.38 -60.22 13.83
N ASP A 110 -24.57 -60.43 12.79
CA ASP A 110 -24.83 -60.95 11.44
C ASP A 110 -26.23 -61.53 11.17
N THR A 111 -26.93 -61.05 10.15
CA THR A 111 -27.91 -61.85 9.39
C THR A 111 -28.04 -61.39 7.93
N SER A 112 -27.90 -62.38 7.06
CA SER A 112 -28.02 -62.41 5.60
C SER A 112 -29.44 -62.21 5.05
N GLU A 113 -29.49 -61.56 3.86
CA GLU A 113 -30.45 -61.49 2.72
C GLU A 113 -31.90 -62.09 2.82
N PRO A 114 -32.86 -61.59 2.00
CA PRO A 114 -33.06 -62.26 0.70
C PRO A 114 -33.47 -61.37 -0.49
N ASP A 115 -33.05 -61.87 -1.65
CA ASP A 115 -33.49 -61.66 -3.04
C ASP A 115 -35.02 -61.70 -3.24
N THR A 116 -35.60 -60.72 -3.94
CA THR A 116 -36.86 -60.91 -4.71
C THR A 116 -36.97 -59.90 -5.87
N THR A 117 -36.90 -60.40 -7.10
CA THR A 117 -37.46 -59.79 -8.33
C THR A 117 -39.00 -59.78 -8.30
N PRO A 118 -39.68 -58.90 -9.06
CA PRO A 118 -40.48 -59.44 -10.17
C PRO A 118 -40.57 -58.59 -11.46
N GLU A 119 -41.03 -59.31 -12.49
CA GLU A 119 -41.27 -59.12 -13.93
C GLU A 119 -41.95 -57.83 -14.48
N ASP A 120 -41.36 -57.33 -15.57
CA ASP A 120 -41.90 -57.18 -16.95
C ASP A 120 -43.13 -56.28 -17.26
N THR A 121 -42.94 -55.27 -18.15
CA THR A 121 -43.60 -55.10 -19.47
C THR A 121 -43.69 -53.62 -19.96
N SER A 122 -43.47 -53.47 -21.27
CA SER A 122 -44.03 -52.45 -22.20
C SER A 122 -43.15 -51.24 -22.60
N ALA A 123 -42.67 -51.30 -23.85
CA ALA A 123 -42.19 -50.18 -24.67
C ALA A 123 -43.33 -49.22 -25.05
N PRO A 124 -43.00 -48.01 -25.53
CA PRO A 124 -43.27 -47.77 -26.95
C PRO A 124 -42.13 -47.05 -27.70
N GLU A 125 -42.21 -47.23 -29.02
CA GLU A 125 -41.40 -46.65 -30.09
C GLU A 125 -41.45 -45.11 -30.10
N ASP A 126 -40.34 -44.44 -30.41
CA ASP A 126 -40.41 -43.33 -31.37
C ASP A 126 -39.05 -43.05 -32.04
N THR A 127 -39.20 -42.46 -33.20
CA THR A 127 -38.44 -42.47 -34.42
C THR A 127 -37.23 -41.54 -34.46
N THR A 128 -36.16 -42.01 -35.12
CA THR A 128 -35.14 -41.16 -35.73
C THR A 128 -35.65 -40.61 -37.08
N PRO A 129 -35.18 -39.42 -37.48
CA PRO A 129 -34.99 -39.14 -38.89
C PRO A 129 -33.52 -38.82 -39.20
N GLU A 130 -32.94 -39.61 -40.10
CA GLU A 130 -31.90 -39.16 -41.02
C GLU A 130 -32.58 -38.33 -42.12
N ASP A 131 -31.97 -37.21 -42.52
CA ASP A 131 -31.86 -36.84 -43.94
C ASP A 131 -30.82 -35.71 -44.14
N THR A 132 -29.69 -36.14 -44.70
CA THR A 132 -28.87 -35.60 -45.79
C THR A 132 -28.90 -34.11 -46.21
N SER A 133 -27.68 -33.67 -46.50
CA SER A 133 -27.18 -32.87 -47.65
C SER A 133 -27.22 -31.33 -47.63
N GLU A 134 -25.99 -30.79 -47.44
CA GLU A 134 -25.28 -29.65 -48.10
C GLU A 134 -25.95 -28.28 -48.30
N PRO A 135 -25.14 -27.21 -48.14
CA PRO A 135 -24.87 -26.41 -49.34
C PRO A 135 -23.40 -25.99 -49.53
N GLU A 136 -22.96 -26.22 -50.77
CA GLU A 136 -22.15 -25.40 -51.69
C GLU A 136 -21.00 -24.51 -51.17
N ASP A 137 -19.80 -24.93 -51.57
CA ASP A 137 -18.57 -24.15 -51.73
C ASP A 137 -18.81 -22.79 -52.40
N THR A 138 -18.44 -21.72 -51.69
CA THR A 138 -18.09 -20.43 -52.30
C THR A 138 -16.64 -20.11 -51.98
N ALA A 139 -15.88 -19.83 -53.03
CA ALA A 139 -14.44 -19.57 -53.04
C ALA A 139 -14.03 -18.43 -52.08
N PRO A 140 -12.78 -18.42 -51.57
CA PRO A 140 -12.28 -17.33 -50.73
C PRO A 140 -12.07 -16.04 -51.56
N PRO A 141 -12.31 -14.85 -50.99
CA PRO A 141 -11.87 -13.61 -51.62
C PRO A 141 -10.33 -13.49 -51.51
N GLU A 142 -9.70 -13.09 -52.61
CA GLU A 142 -8.32 -12.64 -52.63
C GLU A 142 -8.21 -11.35 -51.83
N ASP A 143 -7.53 -11.38 -50.68
CA ASP A 143 -7.14 -10.18 -49.97
C ASP A 143 -5.72 -9.79 -50.40
N THR A 144 -5.65 -8.65 -51.09
CA THR A 144 -4.42 -8.04 -51.60
C THR A 144 -4.20 -6.76 -50.83
N SER A 145 -3.46 -6.85 -49.71
CA SER A 145 -2.72 -5.72 -49.13
C SER A 145 -1.88 -6.17 -47.94
N GLU A 146 -0.61 -6.50 -48.19
CA GLU A 146 0.46 -6.27 -47.21
C GLU A 146 0.70 -4.75 -47.13
N PRO A 147 0.75 -4.13 -45.94
CA PRO A 147 1.43 -2.86 -45.78
C PRO A 147 2.95 -3.13 -45.73
N GLU A 148 3.70 -2.51 -46.63
CA GLU A 148 5.16 -2.48 -46.57
C GLU A 148 5.60 -1.76 -45.29
N ASP A 149 6.19 -2.51 -44.36
CA ASP A 149 6.94 -2.00 -43.22
C ASP A 149 8.21 -1.32 -43.74
N THR A 150 8.19 0.00 -43.78
CA THR A 150 9.35 0.85 -44.13
C THR A 150 9.91 1.52 -42.89
N SER A 151 10.14 0.73 -41.84
CA SER A 151 11.04 1.13 -40.77
C SER A 151 12.49 0.95 -41.25
N PRO A 152 13.34 2.00 -41.30
CA PRO A 152 14.75 1.83 -41.64
C PRO A 152 15.43 0.97 -40.55
N PRO A 153 16.37 0.07 -40.91
CA PRO A 153 17.04 -0.77 -39.93
C PRO A 153 17.83 0.11 -38.95
N MET A 154 17.61 -0.10 -37.65
CA MET A 154 18.46 0.49 -36.62
C MET A 154 19.89 0.01 -36.83
N ASP A 155 20.78 0.98 -37.00
CA ASP A 155 22.22 0.79 -37.10
C ASP A 155 22.74 0.18 -35.80
N THR A 156 23.30 -1.02 -35.88
CA THR A 156 23.80 -1.81 -34.73
C THR A 156 25.32 -1.71 -34.60
N SER A 157 25.88 -0.52 -34.86
CA SER A 157 27.34 -0.36 -34.90
C SER A 157 27.92 0.74 -34.01
N GLU A 158 27.68 0.72 -32.69
CA GLU A 158 28.71 0.93 -31.65
C GLU A 158 28.14 0.64 -30.25
N PRO A 159 28.89 0.02 -29.31
CA PRO A 159 28.46 -0.07 -27.93
C PRO A 159 28.68 1.28 -27.26
N ASP A 160 27.61 2.06 -27.12
CA ASP A 160 27.60 3.23 -26.25
C ASP A 160 28.13 2.84 -24.86
N ALA A 161 29.05 3.65 -24.35
CA ALA A 161 29.49 3.63 -22.97
C ALA A 161 28.26 3.65 -22.03
N PRO A 162 28.34 3.11 -20.79
CA PRO A 162 27.21 3.17 -19.87
C PRO A 162 26.93 4.64 -19.56
N GLN A 163 25.94 5.22 -20.25
CA GLN A 163 25.23 6.38 -19.76
C GLN A 163 24.65 5.91 -18.43
N GLN A 164 25.22 6.40 -17.32
CA GLN A 164 24.64 6.17 -16.01
C GLN A 164 23.36 7.01 -15.94
N SER A 165 22.30 6.48 -16.54
CA SER A 165 20.96 6.99 -16.32
C SER A 165 20.61 6.70 -14.86
N CYS A 166 20.36 7.75 -14.09
CA CYS A 166 19.85 7.61 -12.74
C CYS A 166 18.53 6.82 -12.73
N PRO A 167 18.22 6.11 -11.63
CA PRO A 167 16.92 5.50 -11.42
C PRO A 167 15.78 6.49 -11.70
N PHE A 168 14.62 5.96 -12.11
CA PHE A 168 13.45 6.79 -12.37
C PHE A 168 13.11 7.67 -11.16
N GLY A 169 13.00 8.99 -11.38
CA GLY A 169 12.72 9.97 -10.33
C GLY A 169 13.95 10.59 -9.67
N GLU A 170 15.16 10.20 -10.08
CA GLU A 170 16.42 10.82 -9.62
C GLU A 170 17.11 11.57 -10.76
N THR A 171 17.85 12.62 -10.38
CA THR A 171 18.62 13.48 -11.28
C THR A 171 20.11 13.21 -11.10
N ASP A 172 20.88 13.13 -12.19
CA ASP A 172 22.35 13.05 -12.11
C ASP A 172 22.94 14.41 -11.73
N CYS A 173 23.47 14.48 -10.51
CA CYS A 173 24.15 15.64 -9.96
C CYS A 173 25.64 15.35 -9.83
N ASN A 174 26.37 15.61 -10.92
CA ASN A 174 27.82 15.44 -11.02
C ASN A 174 28.31 14.00 -10.73
N GLY A 175 27.54 13.00 -11.20
CA GLY A 175 27.84 11.58 -11.04
C GLY A 175 27.18 10.92 -9.84
N ALA A 176 26.38 11.65 -9.08
CA ALA A 176 25.54 11.14 -7.99
C ALA A 176 24.06 11.29 -8.36
N CYS A 177 23.30 10.21 -8.22
CA CYS A 177 21.86 10.26 -8.40
C CYS A 177 21.19 10.77 -7.13
N VAL A 178 20.44 11.87 -7.26
CA VAL A 178 19.76 12.51 -6.12
C VAL A 178 18.30 12.77 -6.46
N ASN A 179 17.43 12.63 -5.47
CA ASN A 179 16.02 12.97 -5.63
C ASN A 179 15.80 14.46 -5.36
N VAL A 180 15.84 15.27 -6.42
CA VAL A 180 15.67 16.73 -6.30
C VAL A 180 14.29 17.15 -5.81
N LEU A 181 13.32 16.24 -5.67
CA LEU A 181 12.00 16.55 -5.12
C LEU A 181 11.95 16.49 -3.59
N SER A 182 12.92 15.85 -2.95
CA SER A 182 12.91 15.61 -1.51
C SER A 182 14.26 15.85 -0.83
N ASP A 183 15.36 15.86 -1.56
CA ASP A 183 16.70 16.08 -1.01
C ASP A 183 16.89 17.55 -0.61
N GLY A 184 17.24 17.78 0.67
CA GLY A 184 17.43 19.11 1.24
C GLY A 184 18.63 19.88 0.69
N ASP A 185 19.67 19.17 0.23
CA ASP A 185 20.88 19.76 -0.33
C ASP A 185 20.76 19.97 -1.86
N HIS A 186 19.79 19.33 -2.51
CA HIS A 186 19.58 19.34 -3.96
C HIS A 186 18.12 19.68 -4.36
N CYS A 187 17.44 20.54 -3.60
CA CYS A 187 16.00 20.77 -3.72
C CYS A 187 15.62 21.59 -4.95
N GLY A 188 15.00 20.92 -5.94
CA GLY A 188 14.65 21.49 -7.23
C GLY A 188 15.82 21.57 -8.22
N GLY A 189 17.03 21.16 -7.83
CA GLY A 189 18.21 21.12 -8.69
C GLY A 189 19.50 20.77 -7.93
N CYS A 190 20.53 20.35 -8.66
CA CYS A 190 21.76 19.76 -8.10
C CYS A 190 22.57 20.61 -7.12
N ASP A 191 22.48 21.93 -7.20
CA ASP A 191 23.25 22.82 -6.31
C ASP A 191 22.31 23.76 -5.53
N GLN A 192 21.08 23.29 -5.26
CA GLN A 192 20.01 24.07 -4.63
C GLN A 192 19.72 23.58 -3.21
N ALA A 193 20.62 23.88 -2.27
CA ALA A 193 20.42 23.55 -0.87
C ALA A 193 19.39 24.48 -0.21
N CYS A 194 18.49 23.90 0.59
CA CYS A 194 17.56 24.65 1.41
C CYS A 194 18.28 25.41 2.52
N SER A 195 17.81 26.64 2.78
CA SER A 195 18.47 27.53 3.73
C SER A 195 17.84 27.41 5.12
N GLY A 196 18.65 27.55 6.17
CA GLY A 196 18.18 27.89 7.52
C GLY A 196 16.93 27.16 8.02
N GLY A 197 17.03 25.85 8.29
CA GLY A 197 15.96 25.06 8.90
C GLY A 197 14.76 24.74 7.99
N GLU A 198 14.81 25.18 6.73
CA GLU A 198 13.87 24.75 5.70
C GLU A 198 14.13 23.30 5.30
N ALA A 199 13.08 22.65 4.81
CA ALA A 199 13.14 21.30 4.26
C ALA A 199 12.63 21.28 2.82
N CYS A 200 13.16 20.36 2.02
CA CYS A 200 12.71 20.14 0.67
C CYS A 200 11.37 19.40 0.67
N SER A 201 10.41 19.96 -0.05
CA SER A 201 9.12 19.33 -0.30
C SER A 201 8.71 19.59 -1.75
N PHE A 202 8.59 18.52 -2.54
CA PHE A 202 8.22 18.56 -3.95
C PHE A 202 9.11 19.51 -4.79
N GLY A 203 10.42 19.52 -4.51
CA GLY A 203 11.41 20.32 -5.23
C GLY A 203 11.38 21.81 -4.91
N SER A 204 10.81 22.18 -3.76
CA SER A 204 10.86 23.54 -3.23
C SER A 204 11.18 23.54 -1.73
N CYS A 205 12.06 24.45 -1.32
CA CYS A 205 12.38 24.66 0.08
C CYS A 205 11.20 25.32 0.79
N THR A 206 10.79 24.75 1.93
CA THR A 206 9.71 25.25 2.76
C THR A 206 10.12 25.29 4.22
N ALA A 207 9.70 26.34 4.93
CA ALA A 207 9.91 26.46 6.37
C ALA A 207 8.99 25.51 7.16
N ASP A 208 7.82 25.19 6.61
CA ASP A 208 6.83 24.31 7.22
C ASP A 208 6.55 23.13 6.28
N CYS A 209 6.73 21.92 6.80
CA CYS A 209 6.40 20.72 6.05
C CYS A 209 4.88 20.55 5.88
N PRO A 210 4.42 19.96 4.76
CA PRO A 210 3.01 19.62 4.57
C PRO A 210 2.46 18.79 5.73
N GLN A 211 1.15 18.93 5.98
CA GLN A 211 0.48 18.18 7.04
C GLN A 211 0.75 16.68 6.93
N GLY A 212 1.11 16.05 8.05
CA GLY A 212 1.44 14.62 8.12
C GLY A 212 2.91 14.30 7.83
N THR A 213 3.74 15.30 7.53
CA THR A 213 5.19 15.15 7.37
C THR A 213 5.95 16.04 8.36
N THR A 214 7.19 15.69 8.64
CA THR A 214 8.08 16.38 9.58
C THR A 214 9.40 16.71 8.87
N ALA A 215 9.97 17.87 9.17
CA ALA A 215 11.29 18.24 8.67
C ALA A 215 12.36 17.40 9.39
N CYS A 216 13.03 16.51 8.66
CA CYS A 216 14.13 15.70 9.13
C CYS A 216 15.33 15.88 8.18
N ASP A 217 16.44 16.37 8.72
CA ASP A 217 17.70 16.58 7.99
C ASP A 217 17.55 17.27 6.61
N GLY A 218 16.69 18.29 6.55
CA GLY A 218 16.47 19.07 5.32
C GLY A 218 15.43 18.48 4.37
N SER A 219 14.73 17.41 4.74
CA SER A 219 13.67 16.78 3.94
C SER A 219 12.34 16.72 4.70
N CYS A 220 11.23 16.94 4.01
CA CYS A 220 9.91 16.67 4.58
C CYS A 220 9.59 15.17 4.45
N VAL A 221 9.65 14.44 5.56
CA VAL A 221 9.45 12.98 5.59
C VAL A 221 8.24 12.60 6.43
N SER A 222 7.61 11.47 6.09
CA SER A 222 6.53 10.92 6.92
C SER A 222 7.13 10.07 8.03
N THR A 223 7.13 10.56 9.26
CA THR A 223 7.59 9.75 10.42
C THR A 223 6.67 8.58 10.73
N LEU A 224 5.53 8.45 10.04
CA LEU A 224 4.64 7.31 10.20
C LEU A 224 4.99 6.14 9.29
N LEU A 225 5.73 6.38 8.21
CA LEU A 225 5.93 5.42 7.11
C LEU A 225 7.38 5.35 6.62
N ASP A 226 8.19 6.36 6.87
CA ASP A 226 9.60 6.37 6.47
C ASP A 226 10.41 5.47 7.40
N VAL A 227 10.98 4.41 6.82
CA VAL A 227 11.84 3.44 7.51
C VAL A 227 13.07 4.08 8.16
N ASN A 228 13.56 5.21 7.64
CA ASN A 228 14.74 5.91 8.15
C ASN A 228 14.39 6.99 9.20
N ASN A 229 13.10 7.32 9.36
CA ASN A 229 12.62 8.39 10.24
C ASN A 229 11.38 7.96 11.05
N CYS A 230 11.34 6.70 11.48
CA CYS A 230 10.16 6.08 12.04
C CYS A 230 9.84 6.53 13.46
N GLY A 231 8.68 7.14 13.65
CA GLY A 231 8.22 7.76 14.89
C GLY A 231 8.82 9.13 15.16
N LEU A 232 10.10 9.32 14.83
CA LEU A 232 10.82 10.59 14.89
C LEU A 232 12.01 10.62 13.93
N CYS A 233 12.53 11.82 13.65
CA CYS A 233 13.68 12.01 12.78
C CYS A 233 14.91 11.20 13.23
N GLY A 234 15.57 10.54 12.29
CA GLY A 234 16.78 9.74 12.52
C GLY A 234 16.58 8.43 13.29
N VAL A 235 15.33 8.03 13.58
CA VAL A 235 15.04 6.68 14.06
C VAL A 235 14.86 5.77 12.88
N GLU A 236 15.95 5.07 12.55
CA GLU A 236 15.96 4.06 11.52
C GLU A 236 15.47 2.72 12.06
N CYS A 237 14.55 2.09 11.34
CA CYS A 237 14.17 0.72 11.60
C CYS A 237 15.31 -0.20 11.16
N ALA A 238 15.65 -1.16 12.01
CA ALA A 238 16.74 -2.07 11.67
C ALA A 238 16.37 -2.94 10.48
N GLU A 239 17.38 -3.37 9.71
CA GLU A 239 17.24 -4.06 8.43
C GLU A 239 16.11 -5.09 8.40
N GLY A 240 15.29 -5.03 7.35
CA GLY A 240 14.15 -5.93 7.13
C GLY A 240 12.86 -5.57 7.88
N GLN A 241 12.82 -4.48 8.65
CA GLN A 241 11.60 -3.98 9.28
C GLN A 241 10.92 -2.89 8.46
N ASP A 242 9.61 -2.76 8.63
CA ASP A 242 8.81 -1.67 8.11
C ASP A 242 8.56 -0.60 9.17
N CYS A 243 8.36 0.63 8.72
CA CYS A 243 7.76 1.67 9.55
C CYS A 243 6.25 1.73 9.30
N THR A 244 5.45 1.40 10.31
CA THR A 244 4.00 1.51 10.24
C THR A 244 3.48 2.28 11.44
N LEU A 245 2.77 3.37 11.18
CA LEU A 245 2.23 4.26 12.21
C LEU A 245 3.30 4.77 13.19
N GLY A 246 4.53 4.93 12.71
CA GLY A 246 5.67 5.42 13.50
C GLY A 246 6.28 4.36 14.43
N LEU A 247 6.02 3.09 14.16
CA LEU A 247 6.61 1.96 14.87
C LEU A 247 7.42 1.10 13.91
N CYS A 248 8.65 0.78 14.30
CA CYS A 248 9.46 -0.20 13.61
C CYS A 248 9.03 -1.61 13.99
N GLY A 249 8.75 -2.46 13.00
CA GLY A 249 8.32 -3.83 13.25
C GLY A 249 8.20 -4.65 11.98
N CYS A 250 7.77 -5.89 12.15
CA CYS A 250 7.46 -6.78 11.03
C CYS A 250 5.98 -6.63 10.73
N PHE A 251 5.65 -5.72 9.80
CA PHE A 251 4.27 -5.37 9.45
C PHE A 251 3.95 -5.62 7.97
N GLY A 252 4.91 -6.17 7.20
CA GLY A 252 4.97 -6.28 5.74
C GLY A 252 3.94 -7.20 5.08
N GLY A 253 2.69 -7.13 5.51
CA GLY A 253 1.53 -7.73 4.84
C GLY A 253 1.07 -9.07 5.43
N ASN A 254 1.86 -9.71 6.29
CA ASN A 254 1.45 -10.95 6.97
C ASN A 254 1.34 -10.73 8.48
N VAL A 255 0.15 -10.95 9.02
CA VAL A 255 -0.04 -11.00 10.48
C VAL A 255 0.79 -12.14 11.04
N GLY A 256 1.55 -11.88 12.12
CA GLY A 256 2.29 -12.93 12.84
C GLY A 256 3.78 -13.03 12.51
N GLU A 257 4.34 -12.09 11.75
CA GLU A 257 5.79 -12.07 11.52
C GLU A 257 6.57 -11.68 12.79
N THR A 258 7.62 -12.46 13.07
CA THR A 258 8.53 -12.30 14.21
C THR A 258 9.93 -12.00 13.69
N ARG A 259 10.69 -11.19 14.42
CA ARG A 259 12.09 -10.93 14.07
C ARG A 259 12.98 -12.13 14.43
N CYS A 260 13.46 -12.85 13.43
CA CYS A 260 14.39 -13.97 13.56
C CYS A 260 15.71 -13.64 12.85
N ASP A 261 16.82 -13.71 13.60
CA ASP A 261 18.18 -13.42 13.09
C ASP A 261 18.31 -12.12 12.27
N GLY A 262 17.58 -11.08 12.70
CA GLY A 262 17.61 -9.78 12.06
C GLY A 262 16.54 -9.58 10.99
N GLN A 263 15.93 -10.64 10.47
CA GLN A 263 14.92 -10.60 9.41
C GLN A 263 13.50 -10.82 9.95
N CYS A 264 12.50 -10.33 9.22
CA CYS A 264 11.10 -10.63 9.53
C CYS A 264 10.73 -12.00 8.94
N THR A 265 10.20 -12.87 9.81
CA THR A 265 9.90 -14.26 9.47
C THR A 265 8.51 -14.62 9.96
N ASN A 266 7.71 -15.26 9.09
CA ASN A 266 6.40 -15.74 9.48
C ASN A 266 6.52 -17.06 10.26
N THR A 267 6.47 -16.98 11.58
CA THR A 267 6.59 -18.17 12.45
C THR A 267 5.37 -19.08 12.39
N ASP A 268 4.27 -18.67 11.74
CA ASP A 268 3.09 -19.52 11.60
C ASP A 268 3.22 -20.56 10.48
N ASN A 269 4.08 -20.33 9.49
CA ASN A 269 4.22 -21.21 8.32
C ASN A 269 5.66 -21.43 7.84
N ASP A 270 6.67 -20.78 8.42
CA ASP A 270 8.07 -21.07 8.12
C ASP A 270 8.53 -22.37 8.81
N PRO A 271 8.91 -23.43 8.04
CA PRO A 271 9.41 -24.68 8.60
C PRO A 271 10.71 -24.55 9.38
N ALA A 272 11.52 -23.51 9.15
CA ALA A 272 12.77 -23.27 9.87
C ALA A 272 12.56 -22.50 11.18
N ASN A 273 11.42 -21.85 11.36
CA ASN A 273 11.12 -20.95 12.47
C ASN A 273 9.69 -21.17 13.01
N CYS A 274 9.26 -22.43 13.16
CA CYS A 274 7.87 -22.75 13.40
C CYS A 274 7.46 -22.53 14.87
N GLY A 275 6.62 -21.51 15.11
CA GLY A 275 6.16 -21.10 16.44
C GLY A 275 7.15 -20.20 17.19
N ALA A 276 8.45 -20.30 16.91
CA ALA A 276 9.48 -19.41 17.41
C ALA A 276 10.72 -19.43 16.49
N CYS A 277 11.57 -18.41 16.62
CA CYS A 277 12.82 -18.34 15.86
C CYS A 277 13.75 -19.53 16.15
N GLY A 278 14.22 -20.18 15.09
CA GLY A 278 15.10 -21.35 15.14
C GLY A 278 14.42 -22.67 15.55
N ASP A 279 13.12 -22.66 15.85
CA ASP A 279 12.35 -23.89 16.12
C ASP A 279 11.97 -24.57 14.78
N ALA A 280 12.97 -25.18 14.15
CA ALA A 280 12.79 -25.87 12.89
C ALA A 280 12.02 -27.19 13.05
N CYS A 281 11.13 -27.46 12.10
CA CYS A 281 10.44 -28.73 12.00
C CYS A 281 11.39 -29.86 11.59
N GLU A 282 11.12 -31.07 12.09
CA GLU A 282 11.80 -32.29 11.63
C GLU A 282 11.63 -32.47 10.12
N GLU A 283 12.61 -33.10 9.46
CA GLU A 283 12.58 -33.34 8.02
C GLU A 283 11.28 -34.02 7.58
N GLY A 284 10.63 -33.45 6.56
CA GLY A 284 9.35 -33.93 6.01
C GLY A 284 8.10 -33.51 6.79
N ARG A 285 8.23 -32.69 7.84
CA ARG A 285 7.10 -32.02 8.49
C ARG A 285 6.86 -30.63 7.92
N VAL A 286 5.64 -30.15 8.12
CA VAL A 286 5.19 -28.83 7.68
C VAL A 286 4.92 -27.92 8.88
N CYS A 287 5.07 -26.61 8.69
CA CYS A 287 4.65 -25.62 9.68
C CYS A 287 3.25 -25.07 9.37
N THR A 288 2.35 -25.14 10.34
CA THR A 288 0.99 -24.57 10.21
C THR A 288 0.48 -24.05 11.56
N ARG A 289 0.21 -22.73 11.61
CA ARG A 289 -0.14 -21.99 12.83
C ARG A 289 0.89 -22.19 13.95
N GLY A 290 2.17 -22.16 13.60
CA GLY A 290 3.29 -22.25 14.54
C GLY A 290 3.49 -23.64 15.14
N GLU A 291 2.90 -24.69 14.55
CA GLU A 291 3.07 -26.06 14.99
C GLU A 291 3.59 -26.95 13.86
N CYS A 292 4.63 -27.75 14.15
CA CYS A 292 5.13 -28.76 13.23
C CYS A 292 4.20 -29.96 13.14
N ARG A 293 3.66 -30.22 11.95
CA ARG A 293 2.72 -31.33 11.66
C ARG A 293 3.24 -32.24 10.56
N SER A 294 2.65 -33.43 10.45
CA SER A 294 3.00 -34.37 9.38
C SER A 294 2.41 -34.00 8.03
N ASP A 295 1.38 -33.14 8.01
CA ASP A 295 0.67 -32.73 6.82
C ASP A 295 -0.07 -31.41 7.07
N CYS A 296 -0.48 -30.74 5.99
CA CYS A 296 -1.21 -29.49 6.03
C CYS A 296 -2.66 -29.69 6.49
N ARG A 297 -3.30 -28.60 6.95
CA ARG A 297 -4.70 -28.66 7.35
C ARG A 297 -5.59 -28.64 6.11
N PHE A 298 -6.89 -28.85 6.32
CA PHE A 298 -7.86 -28.83 5.24
C PHE A 298 -7.81 -27.51 4.46
N LEU A 299 -7.73 -27.59 3.12
CA LEU A 299 -7.62 -26.49 2.14
C LEU A 299 -6.28 -25.73 2.13
N GLU A 300 -5.25 -26.28 2.77
CA GLU A 300 -3.87 -25.81 2.64
C GLU A 300 -3.08 -26.82 1.80
N GLU A 301 -2.15 -26.31 0.97
CA GLU A 301 -1.21 -27.13 0.19
C GLU A 301 0.19 -27.02 0.81
N ASN A 302 0.97 -28.10 0.71
CA ASN A 302 2.36 -28.10 1.14
C ASN A 302 3.25 -27.50 0.04
N CYS A 303 3.71 -26.27 0.26
CA CYS A 303 4.67 -25.59 -0.60
C CYS A 303 6.04 -25.55 0.09
N ASP A 304 6.87 -26.55 -0.21
CA ASP A 304 8.23 -26.71 0.31
C ASP A 304 8.33 -26.65 1.85
N GLY A 305 7.35 -27.27 2.53
CA GLY A 305 7.25 -27.36 3.97
C GLY A 305 6.31 -26.32 4.60
N ALA A 306 5.97 -25.26 3.89
CA ALA A 306 5.00 -24.26 4.36
C ALA A 306 3.58 -24.68 3.95
N CYS A 307 2.63 -24.62 4.89
CA CYS A 307 1.22 -24.81 4.55
C CYS A 307 0.60 -23.48 4.12
N VAL A 308 0.22 -23.40 2.86
CA VAL A 308 -0.32 -22.17 2.26
C VAL A 308 -1.72 -22.38 1.72
N GLY A 309 -2.57 -21.38 1.90
CA GLY A 309 -3.94 -21.39 1.36
C GLY A 309 -3.96 -20.89 -0.07
N LEU A 310 -3.85 -21.79 -1.05
CA LEU A 310 -3.77 -21.44 -2.48
C LEU A 310 -4.94 -20.58 -3.00
N ALA A 311 -6.07 -20.56 -2.29
CA ALA A 311 -7.23 -19.77 -2.69
C ALA A 311 -7.11 -18.27 -2.40
N ILE A 312 -6.21 -17.87 -1.49
CA ILE A 312 -6.15 -16.51 -0.94
C ILE A 312 -4.73 -15.98 -0.73
N ASP A 313 -3.72 -16.85 -0.75
CA ASP A 313 -2.32 -16.47 -0.58
C ASP A 313 -1.82 -15.77 -1.84
N VAL A 314 -1.47 -14.49 -1.72
CA VAL A 314 -1.00 -13.66 -2.85
C VAL A 314 0.33 -14.14 -3.43
N ASN A 315 1.15 -14.86 -2.65
CA ASN A 315 2.45 -15.37 -3.09
C ASN A 315 2.38 -16.80 -3.63
N ASN A 316 1.25 -17.49 -3.45
CA ASN A 316 1.03 -18.90 -3.83
C ASN A 316 -0.37 -19.10 -4.42
N CYS A 317 -0.80 -18.23 -5.34
CA CYS A 317 -2.18 -18.19 -5.77
C CYS A 317 -2.49 -19.30 -6.79
N GLY A 318 -3.37 -20.24 -6.43
CA GLY A 318 -3.77 -21.37 -7.27
C GLY A 318 -2.76 -22.53 -7.31
N GLU A 319 -1.46 -22.24 -7.16
CA GLU A 319 -0.38 -23.22 -7.02
C GLU A 319 0.81 -22.64 -6.24
N CYS A 320 1.68 -23.52 -5.72
CA CYS A 320 2.88 -23.13 -5.00
C CYS A 320 3.79 -22.23 -5.83
N GLY A 321 4.25 -21.11 -5.25
CA GLY A 321 5.16 -20.16 -5.90
C GLY A 321 4.54 -19.30 -7.00
N ASN A 322 3.24 -19.41 -7.27
CA ASN A 322 2.56 -18.51 -8.20
C ASN A 322 2.19 -17.20 -7.51
N ALA A 323 3.16 -16.31 -7.39
CA ALA A 323 2.92 -14.98 -6.83
C ALA A 323 2.12 -14.10 -7.80
N CYS A 324 1.07 -13.48 -7.28
CA CYS A 324 0.30 -12.50 -8.01
C CYS A 324 1.13 -11.23 -8.25
N PRO A 325 0.90 -10.55 -9.38
CA PRO A 325 1.64 -9.34 -9.68
C PRO A 325 1.24 -8.19 -8.76
N SER A 326 2.09 -7.16 -8.73
CA SER A 326 1.83 -5.96 -7.93
C SER A 326 0.46 -5.36 -8.28
N GLY A 327 -0.33 -5.04 -7.26
CA GLY A 327 -1.69 -4.52 -7.41
C GLY A 327 -2.77 -5.58 -7.65
N ALA A 328 -2.44 -6.88 -7.60
CA ALA A 328 -3.40 -7.97 -7.60
C ALA A 328 -3.63 -8.57 -6.21
N LEU A 329 -4.80 -9.19 -6.06
CA LEU A 329 -5.18 -10.05 -4.94
C LEU A 329 -5.35 -11.49 -5.45
N CYS A 330 -5.13 -12.46 -4.57
CA CYS A 330 -5.53 -13.83 -4.87
C CYS A 330 -7.00 -14.05 -4.52
N VAL A 331 -7.82 -14.33 -5.52
CA VAL A 331 -9.26 -14.54 -5.39
C VAL A 331 -9.59 -15.94 -5.89
N PHE A 332 -9.91 -16.84 -4.96
CA PHE A 332 -10.22 -18.26 -5.24
C PHE A 332 -9.14 -18.97 -6.08
N GLY A 333 -7.87 -18.63 -5.87
CA GLY A 333 -6.74 -19.23 -6.57
C GLY A 333 -6.48 -18.65 -7.97
N SER A 334 -7.03 -17.47 -8.26
CA SER A 334 -6.70 -16.69 -9.46
C SER A 334 -6.28 -15.28 -9.05
N CYS A 335 -5.23 -14.77 -9.68
CA CYS A 335 -4.78 -13.41 -9.45
C CYS A 335 -5.74 -12.44 -10.15
N GLU A 336 -6.39 -11.59 -9.37
CA GLU A 336 -7.31 -10.56 -9.85
C GLU A 336 -6.78 -9.18 -9.45
N CYS A 337 -6.73 -8.27 -10.42
CA CYS A 337 -6.33 -6.90 -10.13
C CYS A 337 -7.32 -6.20 -9.19
N LEU A 338 -6.81 -5.31 -8.35
CA LEU A 338 -7.64 -4.43 -7.53
C LEU A 338 -8.62 -3.65 -8.43
N PRO A 339 -9.81 -3.28 -7.91
CA PRO A 339 -10.79 -2.52 -8.67
C PRO A 339 -10.19 -1.26 -9.29
N GLY A 340 -10.45 -1.05 -10.59
CA GLY A 340 -9.92 0.08 -11.35
C GLY A 340 -8.59 -0.20 -12.06
N LEU A 341 -7.93 -1.32 -11.76
CA LEU A 341 -6.72 -1.77 -12.47
C LEU A 341 -7.08 -2.86 -13.50
N THR A 342 -6.26 -2.96 -14.54
CA THR A 342 -6.37 -3.97 -15.59
C THR A 342 -5.09 -4.77 -15.64
N LEU A 343 -5.18 -6.10 -15.79
CA LEU A 343 -4.01 -6.95 -15.96
C LEU A 343 -3.47 -6.78 -17.40
N CYS A 344 -2.29 -6.16 -17.53
CA CYS A 344 -1.59 -5.95 -18.80
C CYS A 344 -0.19 -6.55 -18.68
N ASP A 345 0.14 -7.50 -19.57
CA ASP A 345 1.45 -8.17 -19.63
C ASP A 345 1.98 -8.69 -18.28
N GLY A 346 1.07 -9.13 -17.41
CA GLY A 346 1.42 -9.66 -16.09
C GLY A 346 1.54 -8.60 -15.00
N GLU A 347 1.10 -7.36 -15.23
CA GLU A 347 1.07 -6.31 -14.20
C GLU A 347 -0.33 -5.68 -14.11
N CYS A 348 -0.75 -5.31 -12.91
CA CYS A 348 -1.99 -4.54 -12.74
C CYS A 348 -1.72 -3.06 -12.95
N VAL A 349 -2.23 -2.52 -14.06
CA VAL A 349 -2.03 -1.14 -14.45
C VAL A 349 -3.34 -0.36 -14.43
N ASP A 350 -3.30 0.90 -14.00
CA ASP A 350 -4.42 1.81 -14.17
C ASP A 350 -4.43 2.31 -15.62
N THR A 351 -5.28 1.71 -16.44
CA THR A 351 -5.42 2.09 -17.86
C THR A 351 -6.00 3.50 -18.03
N ASN A 352 -6.49 4.15 -16.97
CA ASN A 352 -6.99 5.52 -17.08
C ASN A 352 -5.89 6.58 -17.10
N SER A 353 -4.70 6.24 -16.62
CA SER A 353 -3.61 7.18 -16.37
C SER A 353 -2.25 6.68 -16.87
N ASN A 354 -2.09 5.37 -17.10
CA ASN A 354 -0.84 4.80 -17.56
C ASN A 354 -0.58 5.14 -19.03
N LEU A 355 0.51 5.87 -19.29
CA LEU A 355 0.89 6.32 -20.63
C LEU A 355 1.13 5.20 -21.64
N ARG A 356 1.52 4.00 -21.19
CA ARG A 356 1.83 2.85 -22.04
C ARG A 356 0.66 1.85 -22.18
N ASN A 357 -0.40 2.04 -21.40
CA ASN A 357 -1.58 1.18 -21.35
C ASN A 357 -2.88 2.00 -21.31
N CYS A 358 -2.93 3.12 -22.03
CA CYS A 358 -4.01 4.08 -21.90
C CYS A 358 -5.30 3.56 -22.54
N GLY A 359 -6.35 3.36 -21.77
CA GLY A 359 -7.65 2.82 -22.21
C GLY A 359 -7.63 1.32 -22.56
N ALA A 360 -6.48 0.76 -22.91
CA ALA A 360 -6.27 -0.66 -23.16
C ALA A 360 -4.80 -1.06 -22.98
N CYS A 361 -4.54 -2.34 -22.70
CA CYS A 361 -3.19 -2.87 -22.61
C CYS A 361 -2.40 -2.64 -23.91
N GLY A 362 -1.16 -2.18 -23.76
CA GLY A 362 -0.25 -1.88 -24.87
C GLY A 362 -0.59 -0.62 -25.68
N LEU A 363 -1.69 0.10 -25.38
CA LEU A 363 -1.97 1.37 -26.06
C LEU A 363 -1.10 2.47 -25.46
N THR A 364 -0.05 2.84 -26.18
CA THR A 364 0.84 3.94 -25.78
C THR A 364 0.37 5.27 -26.37
N CYS A 365 0.25 6.29 -25.53
CA CYS A 365 -0.06 7.65 -25.97
C CYS A 365 1.21 8.42 -26.35
N ALA A 366 1.13 9.18 -27.44
CA ALA A 366 2.01 10.30 -27.64
C ALA A 366 1.40 11.48 -26.87
N GLY A 367 1.88 11.74 -25.66
CA GLY A 367 1.43 12.87 -24.85
C GLY A 367 1.04 12.40 -23.45
N GLN A 368 -0.22 12.59 -23.08
CA GLN A 368 -0.74 12.15 -21.79
C GLN A 368 -1.87 11.13 -21.93
N CYS A 369 -2.14 10.41 -20.84
CA CYS A 369 -3.29 9.55 -20.68
C CYS A 369 -4.22 10.15 -19.64
N GLU A 370 -5.43 10.53 -20.05
CA GLU A 370 -6.42 11.10 -19.14
C GLU A 370 -7.75 10.36 -19.29
N SER A 371 -8.22 9.75 -18.20
CA SER A 371 -9.45 8.94 -18.19
C SER A 371 -9.49 7.88 -19.29
N GLY A 372 -8.34 7.26 -19.57
CA GLY A 372 -8.18 6.19 -20.54
C GLY A 372 -8.18 6.65 -21.99
N GLN A 373 -7.98 7.95 -22.22
CA GLN A 373 -7.89 8.53 -23.55
C GLN A 373 -6.56 9.27 -23.72
N CYS A 374 -5.94 9.06 -24.87
CA CYS A 374 -4.76 9.83 -25.25
C CYS A 374 -5.17 11.27 -25.56
N SER A 375 -4.46 12.22 -24.98
CA SER A 375 -4.60 13.64 -25.27
C SER A 375 -3.24 14.31 -25.45
N ASP A 376 -3.25 15.48 -26.08
CA ASP A 376 -2.06 16.33 -26.21
C ASP A 376 -1.53 16.73 -24.83
N CYS A 377 -0.28 17.18 -24.76
CA CYS A 377 0.35 17.60 -23.51
C CYS A 377 -0.40 18.74 -22.81
N TRP A 378 -0.24 18.81 -21.47
CA TRP A 378 -0.79 19.89 -20.66
C TRP A 378 -0.38 21.26 -21.19
N PRO A 379 -1.20 22.32 -21.01
CA PRO A 379 -0.83 23.66 -21.40
C PRO A 379 0.54 24.09 -20.85
N GLY A 380 1.44 24.47 -21.75
CA GLY A 380 2.81 24.90 -21.40
C GLY A 380 3.85 23.76 -21.32
N ALA A 381 3.43 22.49 -21.44
CA ALA A 381 4.34 21.38 -21.67
C ALA A 381 4.55 21.17 -23.18
N GLU A 382 5.77 20.79 -23.57
CA GLU A 382 6.14 20.43 -24.93
C GLU A 382 6.20 18.91 -25.06
N GLN A 383 5.86 18.41 -26.25
CA GLN A 383 5.92 16.98 -26.54
C GLN A 383 7.33 16.58 -26.98
N CYS A 384 8.03 15.85 -26.12
CA CYS A 384 9.38 15.36 -26.35
C CYS A 384 9.37 13.84 -26.56
N GLY A 385 8.98 13.42 -27.76
CA GLY A 385 8.74 12.00 -28.06
C GLY A 385 7.45 11.51 -27.40
N PRO A 386 7.46 10.42 -26.61
CA PRO A 386 6.26 9.95 -25.91
C PRO A 386 5.94 10.76 -24.65
N GLU A 387 6.87 11.60 -24.17
CA GLU A 387 6.75 12.30 -22.90
C GLU A 387 6.31 13.76 -23.06
N CYS A 388 5.53 14.23 -22.09
CA CYS A 388 5.20 15.65 -21.94
C CYS A 388 6.15 16.30 -20.94
N VAL A 389 6.91 17.29 -21.40
CA VAL A 389 7.96 17.91 -20.60
C VAL A 389 7.76 19.41 -20.50
N TYR A 390 7.85 19.95 -19.29
CA TYR A 390 7.93 21.39 -19.09
C TYR A 390 9.36 21.86 -19.38
N THR A 391 9.62 22.24 -20.63
CA THR A 391 10.95 22.71 -21.08
C THR A 391 11.43 23.96 -20.35
N GLY A 392 10.55 24.66 -19.62
CA GLY A 392 10.91 25.78 -18.77
C GLY A 392 11.75 25.42 -17.54
N LEU A 393 11.69 24.16 -17.08
CA LEU A 393 12.24 23.70 -15.80
C LEU A 393 12.99 22.36 -15.89
N ASN A 394 12.75 21.57 -16.93
CA ASN A 394 13.41 20.29 -17.09
C ASN A 394 14.85 20.50 -17.60
N THR A 395 15.83 19.98 -16.86
CA THR A 395 17.27 20.10 -17.17
C THR A 395 17.68 19.32 -18.41
N ASP A 396 17.00 18.24 -18.77
CA ASP A 396 17.29 17.42 -19.96
C ASP A 396 16.57 17.93 -21.23
N HIS A 397 15.60 18.82 -21.06
CA HIS A 397 14.78 19.39 -22.13
C HIS A 397 14.67 20.92 -22.01
N CYS A 398 15.74 21.60 -21.62
CA CYS A 398 15.67 23.01 -21.24
C CYS A 398 15.48 23.93 -22.45
N GLY A 399 14.33 24.58 -22.54
CA GLY A 399 13.94 25.49 -23.63
C GLY A 399 13.54 24.80 -24.94
N ALA A 400 13.93 23.53 -25.13
CA ALA A 400 13.52 22.69 -26.24
C ALA A 400 13.77 21.21 -25.91
N CYS A 401 13.04 20.30 -26.56
CA CYS A 401 13.22 18.87 -26.37
C CYS A 401 14.66 18.41 -26.64
N GLY A 402 15.21 17.63 -25.69
CA GLY A 402 16.56 17.05 -25.78
C GLY A 402 17.68 18.09 -25.61
N ASN A 403 17.36 19.33 -25.28
CA ASN A 403 18.35 20.34 -24.94
C ASN A 403 18.76 20.20 -23.47
N ALA A 404 19.65 19.25 -23.20
CA ALA A 404 20.17 19.03 -21.86
C ALA A 404 21.12 20.17 -21.46
N CYS A 405 20.94 20.66 -20.23
CA CYS A 405 21.88 21.56 -19.57
C CYS A 405 23.18 20.82 -19.23
N ALA A 406 24.27 21.58 -19.09
CA ALA A 406 25.49 21.01 -18.54
C ALA A 406 25.25 20.54 -17.09
N ALA A 407 26.06 19.59 -16.61
CA ALA A 407 25.89 18.99 -15.29
C ALA A 407 25.88 19.99 -14.10
N ASP A 408 26.42 21.19 -14.29
CA ASP A 408 26.47 22.30 -13.33
C ASP A 408 25.41 23.40 -13.59
N GLN A 409 24.42 23.14 -14.45
CA GLN A 409 23.43 24.12 -14.88
C GLN A 409 22.00 23.65 -14.56
N SER A 410 21.22 24.57 -14.00
CA SER A 410 19.77 24.40 -13.82
C SER A 410 19.01 24.99 -14.99
N CYS A 411 17.81 24.47 -15.27
CA CYS A 411 16.94 25.08 -16.26
C CYS A 411 16.04 26.15 -15.62
N PHE A 412 16.17 27.40 -16.06
CA PHE A 412 15.34 28.50 -15.59
C PHE A 412 14.65 29.22 -16.75
N PHE A 413 13.31 29.11 -16.81
CA PHE A 413 12.48 29.61 -17.92
C PHE A 413 13.00 29.20 -19.31
N GLY A 414 13.49 27.96 -19.42
CA GLY A 414 13.96 27.39 -20.68
C GLY A 414 15.35 27.85 -21.10
N SER A 415 16.16 28.35 -20.15
CA SER A 415 17.57 28.65 -20.35
C SER A 415 18.41 27.96 -19.30
N CYS A 416 19.46 27.26 -19.73
CA CYS A 416 20.43 26.69 -18.82
C CYS A 416 21.24 27.81 -18.17
N ALA A 417 21.24 27.84 -16.84
CA ALA A 417 21.97 28.80 -16.04
C ALA A 417 22.77 28.05 -14.97
N GLY A 418 24.06 28.36 -14.89
CA GLY A 418 24.92 27.93 -13.79
C GLY A 418 25.03 29.00 -12.71
N PRO A 419 25.75 28.72 -11.62
CA PRO A 419 26.06 29.70 -10.57
C PRO A 419 26.79 30.97 -11.07
#